data_AF-A0A9N8KD51-F1
#
_entry.id   AF-A0A9N8KD51-F1
#
_cell.length_a   1.000
_cell.length_b   1.000
_cell.length_c   1.000
_cell.angle_alpha   90.00
_cell.angle_beta   90.00
_cell.angle_gamma   90.00
#
_symmetry.space_group_name_H-M   'P 1'
#
loop_
_entity.id
_entity.type
_entity.pdbx_description
1 polymer ?
#
loop_
_entity_poly.entity_id
_entity_poly.type
_entity_poly.pdbx_seq_one_letter_code
_entity_poly.pdbx_strand_id
1 'polypeptide(L)'
;MSAGTTATDTILYKPRGSDVMRLDVDEYNPRIAKVADMVFGIDGLSPRQVMPYPHEPSRPQPWHRYDFMSVQDRLDQLEIPQEEKDQFVCHTNSFGSSTARDIAWTDALRWYALGGYSLSTMYDAAACFKLGNGGTTNLARHILEEFNGDRVLNKVVSSMKEDNGKVTVSCADRSSYRARRVVCTIPLNCLSDIHFDPPLSTAKQSAVQAGHTNLGEKYHFALNETQGNWFVNTSDTDSGFLFGLKDHDG
;
A
#
# COMPACT_ATOMS: atom_id res chain seq x y z
N MET A 1 15.96 -11.58 -5.26
CA MET A 1 14.70 -11.19 -5.93
C MET A 1 13.56 -11.87 -5.20
N SER A 2 12.35 -11.30 -5.21
CA SER A 2 11.16 -12.02 -4.73
C SER A 2 10.80 -13.11 -5.74
N ALA A 3 11.07 -14.37 -5.40
CA ALA A 3 10.95 -15.47 -6.35
C ALA A 3 9.49 -15.86 -6.58
N GLY A 4 8.65 -15.79 -5.54
CA GLY A 4 7.24 -16.14 -5.56
C GLY A 4 6.34 -15.20 -6.37
N THR A 5 6.83 -14.03 -6.77
CA THR A 5 6.04 -13.02 -7.52
C THR A 5 6.46 -12.85 -8.98
N THR A 6 7.70 -13.21 -9.34
CA THR A 6 8.25 -13.02 -10.71
C THR A 6 7.99 -14.19 -11.65
N ALA A 7 8.06 -15.42 -11.13
CA ALA A 7 7.90 -16.65 -11.87
C ALA A 7 7.24 -17.68 -10.96
N THR A 8 5.98 -17.41 -10.64
CA THR A 8 5.19 -18.24 -9.72
C THR A 8 4.90 -19.60 -10.35
N ASP A 9 5.41 -20.67 -9.75
CA ASP A 9 5.14 -22.06 -10.16
C ASP A 9 3.79 -22.55 -9.64
N THR A 10 3.30 -21.94 -8.55
CA THR A 10 2.12 -22.40 -7.82
C THR A 10 1.35 -21.24 -7.20
N ILE A 11 0.07 -21.11 -7.56
CA ILE A 11 -0.89 -20.30 -6.81
C ILE A 11 -1.60 -21.19 -5.80
N LEU A 12 -1.50 -20.84 -4.53
CA LEU A 12 -2.28 -21.43 -3.45
C LEU A 12 -3.40 -20.46 -3.10
N TYR A 13 -4.64 -20.92 -3.16
CA TYR A 13 -5.79 -20.12 -2.81
C TYR A 13 -6.53 -20.78 -1.65
N LYS A 14 -6.87 -19.99 -0.63
CA LYS A 14 -7.75 -20.42 0.46
C LYS A 14 -9.12 -19.73 0.30
N PRO A 15 -10.15 -20.43 -0.20
CA PRO A 15 -11.51 -19.91 -0.19
C PRO A 15 -12.06 -19.84 1.24
N ARG A 16 -13.06 -18.98 1.44
CA ARG A 16 -13.81 -18.94 2.69
C ARG A 16 -14.42 -20.31 3.02
N GLY A 17 -14.21 -20.77 4.25
CA GLY A 17 -14.79 -22.02 4.76
C GLY A 17 -14.28 -23.30 4.08
N SER A 18 -13.22 -23.22 3.28
CA SER A 18 -12.66 -24.35 2.53
C SER A 18 -11.16 -24.53 2.81
N ASP A 19 -10.66 -25.70 2.44
CA ASP A 19 -9.22 -26.00 2.50
C ASP A 19 -8.45 -25.27 1.40
N VAL A 20 -7.13 -25.17 1.59
CA VAL A 20 -6.24 -24.58 0.58
C VAL A 20 -6.28 -25.45 -0.67
N MET A 21 -6.44 -24.80 -1.82
CA MET A 21 -6.40 -25.42 -3.13
C MET A 21 -5.28 -24.84 -3.98
N ARG A 22 -4.80 -25.63 -4.94
CA ARG A 22 -3.86 -25.17 -5.96
C ARG A 22 -4.65 -24.72 -7.19
N LEU A 23 -4.33 -23.54 -7.69
CA LEU A 23 -4.87 -23.03 -8.95
C LEU A 23 -3.84 -23.19 -10.07
N ASP A 24 -4.34 -23.45 -11.28
CA ASP A 24 -3.53 -23.42 -12.49
C ASP A 24 -3.15 -21.98 -12.81
N VAL A 25 -1.85 -21.71 -12.99
CA VAL A 25 -1.30 -20.36 -13.17
C VAL A 25 -1.73 -19.77 -14.51
N ASP A 26 -1.76 -20.60 -15.56
CA ASP A 26 -2.06 -20.19 -16.93
C ASP A 26 -3.56 -19.88 -17.12
N GLU A 27 -4.43 -20.50 -16.31
CA GLU A 27 -5.85 -20.15 -16.23
C GLU A 27 -6.13 -18.97 -15.28
N TYR A 28 -5.44 -18.93 -14.12
CA TYR A 28 -5.69 -17.94 -13.07
C TYR A 28 -5.29 -16.52 -13.50
N ASN A 29 -4.09 -16.34 -14.03
CA ASN A 29 -3.56 -15.00 -14.32
C ASN A 29 -4.40 -14.23 -15.37
N PRO A 30 -4.81 -14.82 -16.52
CA PRO A 30 -5.67 -14.14 -17.49
C PRO A 30 -7.06 -13.83 -16.92
N ARG A 31 -7.61 -14.72 -16.08
CA ARG A 31 -8.90 -14.51 -15.42
C ARG A 31 -8.86 -13.30 -14.49
N ILE A 32 -7.87 -13.23 -13.60
CA ILE A 32 -7.73 -12.08 -12.68
C ILE A 32 -7.43 -10.78 -13.43
N ALA A 33 -6.63 -10.82 -14.51
CA ALA A 33 -6.41 -9.64 -15.34
C ALA A 33 -7.72 -9.10 -15.96
N LYS A 34 -8.58 -10.00 -16.46
CA LYS A 34 -9.90 -9.62 -16.96
C LYS A 34 -10.78 -9.02 -15.85
N VAL A 35 -10.76 -9.59 -14.65
CA VAL A 35 -11.50 -9.05 -13.50
C VAL A 35 -10.96 -7.67 -13.10
N ALA A 36 -9.64 -7.44 -13.17
CA ALA A 36 -9.04 -6.13 -12.93
C ALA A 36 -9.62 -5.06 -13.85
N ASP A 37 -9.72 -5.33 -15.16
CA ASP A 37 -10.29 -4.39 -16.12
C ASP A 37 -11.77 -4.10 -15.84
N MET A 38 -12.53 -5.09 -15.37
CA MET A 38 -13.94 -4.91 -14.98
C MET A 38 -14.09 -4.11 -13.67
N VAL A 39 -13.26 -4.39 -12.67
CA VAL A 39 -13.27 -3.68 -11.38
C VAL A 39 -12.84 -2.23 -11.58
N PHE A 40 -11.77 -1.99 -12.33
CA PHE A 40 -11.16 -0.67 -12.49
C PHE A 40 -11.77 0.14 -13.65
N GLY A 41 -12.51 -0.50 -14.55
CA GLY A 41 -13.40 0.16 -15.50
C GLY A 41 -14.75 0.44 -14.86
N ILE A 42 -15.38 1.57 -15.20
CA ILE A 42 -16.69 1.95 -14.66
C ILE A 42 -17.43 2.86 -15.66
N ASP A 43 -18.76 2.77 -15.72
CA ASP A 43 -19.63 3.60 -16.56
C ASP A 43 -19.22 3.66 -18.05
N GLY A 44 -18.77 2.54 -18.60
CA GLY A 44 -18.32 2.42 -19.99
C GLY A 44 -16.92 2.99 -20.26
N LEU A 45 -16.21 3.45 -19.24
CA LEU A 45 -14.82 3.89 -19.32
C LEU A 45 -13.87 2.74 -18.98
N SER A 46 -12.82 2.58 -19.78
CA SER A 46 -11.67 1.72 -19.42
C SER A 46 -10.89 2.30 -18.22
N PRO A 47 -10.12 1.48 -17.48
CA PRO A 47 -9.29 1.97 -16.36
C PRO A 47 -8.42 3.17 -16.72
N ARG A 48 -7.84 3.18 -17.93
CA ARG A 48 -7.03 4.28 -18.46
C ARG A 48 -7.80 5.57 -18.70
N GLN A 49 -9.06 5.46 -19.15
CA GLN A 49 -9.93 6.63 -19.31
C GLN A 49 -10.42 7.16 -17.96
N VAL A 50 -10.61 6.29 -16.98
CA VAL A 50 -11.03 6.65 -15.62
C VAL A 50 -9.92 7.44 -14.90
N MET A 51 -8.67 6.97 -14.95
CA MET A 51 -7.51 7.62 -14.32
C MET A 51 -6.34 7.79 -15.30
N PRO A 52 -6.38 8.78 -16.20
CA PRO A 52 -5.31 9.01 -17.19
C PRO A 52 -4.03 9.62 -16.61
N TYR A 53 -4.10 10.32 -15.47
CA TYR A 53 -2.97 11.02 -14.85
C TYR A 53 -2.78 10.58 -13.39
N PRO A 54 -2.29 9.34 -13.13
CA PRO A 54 -2.18 8.79 -11.78
C PRO A 54 -1.16 9.50 -10.87
N HIS A 55 -0.26 10.32 -11.46
CA HIS A 55 0.69 11.15 -10.71
C HIS A 55 0.14 12.54 -10.35
N GLU A 56 -1.01 12.94 -10.89
CA GLU A 56 -1.59 14.28 -10.71
C GLU A 56 -3.00 14.20 -10.08
N PRO A 57 -3.14 13.77 -8.81
CA PRO A 57 -4.46 13.51 -8.22
C PRO A 57 -5.31 14.78 -8.05
N SER A 58 -4.70 15.96 -7.97
CA SER A 58 -5.41 17.25 -7.87
C SER A 58 -5.99 17.74 -9.21
N ARG A 59 -5.54 17.17 -10.33
CA ARG A 59 -6.10 17.49 -11.65
C ARG A 59 -7.52 16.91 -11.75
N PRO A 60 -8.53 17.69 -12.19
CA PRO A 60 -9.87 17.16 -12.43
C PRO A 60 -9.84 15.93 -13.34
N GLN A 61 -10.35 14.81 -12.83
CA GLN A 61 -10.32 13.52 -13.53
C GLN A 61 -11.64 12.77 -13.32
N PRO A 62 -12.02 11.85 -14.24
CA PRO A 62 -13.28 11.11 -14.13
C PRO A 62 -13.45 10.37 -12.80
N TRP A 63 -12.34 9.85 -12.25
CA TRP A 63 -12.36 9.09 -11.00
C TRP A 63 -12.83 9.87 -9.76
N HIS A 64 -12.71 11.21 -9.74
CA HIS A 64 -13.03 12.05 -8.56
C HIS A 64 -14.44 11.85 -8.01
N ARG A 65 -15.41 11.55 -8.87
CA ARG A 65 -16.81 11.35 -8.43
C ARG A 65 -17.03 10.02 -7.70
N TYR A 66 -16.08 9.09 -7.78
CA TYR A 66 -16.16 7.75 -7.21
C TYR A 66 -15.26 7.57 -5.99
N ASP A 67 -14.60 8.63 -5.51
CA ASP A 67 -13.61 8.58 -4.42
C ASP A 67 -14.18 8.14 -3.06
N PHE A 68 -15.51 8.07 -2.96
CA PHE A 68 -16.22 7.58 -1.79
C PHE A 68 -16.51 6.08 -1.82
N MET A 69 -16.15 5.36 -2.89
CA MET A 69 -16.39 3.92 -3.01
C MET A 69 -15.26 3.09 -2.38
N SER A 70 -15.63 2.04 -1.66
CA SER A 70 -14.72 0.96 -1.32
C SER A 70 -14.53 0.00 -2.50
N VAL A 71 -13.50 -0.85 -2.43
CA VAL A 71 -13.34 -1.96 -3.39
C VAL A 71 -14.51 -2.92 -3.31
N GLN A 72 -15.06 -3.17 -2.11
CA GLN A 72 -16.25 -4.01 -1.95
C GLN A 72 -17.46 -3.42 -2.68
N ASP A 73 -17.71 -2.12 -2.55
CA ASP A 73 -18.83 -1.45 -3.26
C ASP A 73 -18.72 -1.66 -4.77
N ARG A 74 -17.49 -1.61 -5.31
CA ARG A 74 -17.27 -1.86 -6.74
C ARG A 74 -17.48 -3.33 -7.11
N LEU A 75 -16.99 -4.26 -6.30
CA LEU A 75 -17.18 -5.70 -6.55
C LEU A 75 -18.67 -6.09 -6.52
N ASP A 76 -19.46 -5.47 -5.64
CA ASP A 76 -20.89 -5.70 -5.52
C ASP A 76 -21.67 -5.23 -6.76
N GLN A 77 -21.15 -4.26 -7.50
CA GLN A 77 -21.74 -3.77 -8.76
C GLN A 77 -21.46 -4.67 -9.98
N LEU A 78 -20.57 -5.66 -9.88
CA LEU A 78 -20.20 -6.52 -11.00
C LEU A 78 -21.11 -7.75 -11.11
N GLU A 79 -21.67 -8.00 -12.29
CA GLU A 79 -22.44 -9.20 -12.60
C GLU A 79 -21.52 -10.33 -13.12
N ILE A 80 -20.60 -10.81 -12.26
CA ILE A 80 -19.66 -11.91 -12.53
C ILE A 80 -19.75 -12.97 -11.43
N PRO A 81 -19.27 -14.21 -11.67
CA PRO A 81 -19.30 -15.26 -10.65
C PRO A 81 -18.62 -14.83 -9.35
N GLN A 82 -19.21 -15.19 -8.20
CA GLN A 82 -18.68 -14.82 -6.88
C GLN A 82 -17.24 -15.31 -6.67
N GLU A 83 -16.91 -16.50 -7.18
CA GLU A 83 -15.55 -17.05 -7.12
C GLU A 83 -14.52 -16.12 -7.76
N GLU A 84 -14.85 -15.48 -8.89
CA GLU A 84 -13.95 -14.54 -9.57
C GLU A 84 -13.74 -13.27 -8.73
N LYS A 85 -14.78 -12.79 -8.05
CA LYS A 85 -14.67 -11.66 -7.11
C LYS A 85 -13.80 -12.02 -5.92
N ASP A 86 -14.04 -13.18 -5.31
CA ASP A 86 -13.33 -13.67 -4.12
C ASP A 86 -11.84 -13.95 -4.41
N GLN A 87 -11.52 -14.38 -5.63
CA GLN A 87 -10.14 -14.54 -6.05
C GLN A 87 -9.48 -13.23 -6.46
N PHE A 88 -10.23 -12.23 -6.94
CA PHE A 88 -9.66 -10.93 -7.26
C PHE A 88 -9.38 -10.09 -6.01
N VAL A 89 -10.28 -10.13 -5.02
CA VAL A 89 -10.22 -9.25 -3.85
C VAL A 89 -8.92 -9.37 -3.04
N CYS A 90 -8.32 -10.56 -3.03
CA CYS A 90 -7.04 -10.78 -2.35
C CYS A 90 -5.91 -9.90 -2.91
N HIS A 91 -5.95 -9.56 -4.20
CA HIS A 91 -4.96 -8.67 -4.82
C HIS A 91 -5.11 -7.26 -4.28
N THR A 92 -6.32 -6.71 -4.24
CA THR A 92 -6.56 -5.38 -3.68
C THR A 92 -6.23 -5.32 -2.18
N ASN A 93 -6.53 -6.38 -1.44
CA ASN A 93 -6.17 -6.49 -0.03
C ASN A 93 -4.66 -6.44 0.19
N SER A 94 -3.87 -7.00 -0.74
CA SER A 94 -2.40 -6.93 -0.67
C SER A 94 -1.85 -5.51 -0.84
N PHE A 95 -2.60 -4.58 -1.47
CA PHE A 95 -2.17 -3.19 -1.64
C PHE A 95 -2.37 -2.38 -0.37
N GLY A 96 -3.52 -2.57 0.29
CA GLY A 96 -3.92 -1.83 1.47
C GLY A 96 -3.58 -2.51 2.80
N SER A 97 -3.19 -3.79 2.78
CA SER A 97 -3.13 -4.67 3.95
C SER A 97 -4.38 -4.57 4.82
N SER A 98 -5.54 -4.56 4.17
CA SER A 98 -6.85 -4.35 4.78
C SER A 98 -7.92 -5.08 3.97
N THR A 99 -9.18 -5.01 4.40
CA THR A 99 -10.31 -5.67 3.71
C THR A 99 -10.85 -4.80 2.58
N ALA A 100 -11.58 -5.40 1.64
CA ALA A 100 -12.13 -4.66 0.50
C ALA A 100 -13.11 -3.55 0.89
N ARG A 101 -13.72 -3.65 2.07
CA ARG A 101 -14.64 -2.64 2.62
C ARG A 101 -13.91 -1.38 3.08
N ASP A 102 -12.67 -1.53 3.54
CA ASP A 102 -11.87 -0.46 4.11
C ASP A 102 -10.89 0.15 3.10
N ILE A 103 -10.66 -0.53 1.97
CA ILE A 103 -9.79 -0.05 0.90
C ILE A 103 -10.60 0.81 -0.06
N ALA A 104 -10.16 2.06 -0.25
CA ALA A 104 -10.70 2.93 -1.27
C ALA A 104 -10.47 2.34 -2.67
N TRP A 105 -11.53 2.25 -3.47
CA TRP A 105 -11.42 1.76 -4.85
C TRP A 105 -10.47 2.62 -5.68
N THR A 106 -10.45 3.94 -5.44
CA THR A 106 -9.57 4.89 -6.13
C THR A 106 -8.10 4.65 -5.84
N ASP A 107 -7.73 4.28 -4.60
CA ASP A 107 -6.35 3.91 -4.26
C ASP A 107 -5.92 2.62 -4.95
N ALA A 108 -6.79 1.60 -4.98
CA ALA A 108 -6.53 0.36 -5.71
C ALA A 108 -6.40 0.59 -7.23
N LEU A 109 -7.28 1.41 -7.82
CA LEU A 109 -7.20 1.82 -9.22
C LEU A 109 -5.89 2.56 -9.51
N ARG A 110 -5.43 3.41 -8.59
CA ARG A 110 -4.20 4.16 -8.74
C ARG A 110 -2.97 3.26 -8.79
N TRP A 111 -2.91 2.23 -7.94
CA TRP A 111 -1.87 1.19 -8.02
C TRP A 111 -1.86 0.50 -9.38
N TYR A 112 -3.04 0.08 -9.86
CA TYR A 112 -3.18 -0.54 -11.18
C TYR A 112 -2.72 0.39 -12.31
N ALA A 113 -3.13 1.67 -12.27
CA ALA A 113 -2.76 2.67 -13.26
C ALA A 113 -1.24 2.97 -13.26
N LEU A 114 -0.61 3.06 -12.08
CA LEU A 114 0.84 3.24 -11.94
C LEU A 114 1.63 2.03 -12.45
N GLY A 115 1.06 0.83 -12.36
CA GLY A 115 1.57 -0.37 -13.02
C GLY A 115 1.26 -0.44 -14.52
N GLY A 116 0.86 0.66 -15.16
CA GLY A 116 0.58 0.68 -16.59
C GLY A 116 -0.72 -0.02 -17.00
N TYR A 117 -1.68 -0.14 -16.08
CA TYR A 117 -2.95 -0.86 -16.26
C TYR A 117 -2.73 -2.33 -16.59
N SER A 118 -1.82 -2.96 -15.84
CA SER A 118 -1.50 -4.37 -15.92
C SER A 118 -1.12 -4.88 -14.54
N LEU A 119 -1.73 -5.98 -14.09
CA LEU A 119 -1.39 -6.58 -12.81
C LEU A 119 0.04 -7.13 -12.80
N SER A 120 0.51 -7.69 -13.92
CA SER A 120 1.87 -8.22 -14.03
C SER A 120 2.91 -7.12 -13.83
N THR A 121 2.78 -6.01 -14.56
CA THR A 121 3.70 -4.88 -14.46
C THR A 121 3.58 -4.15 -13.11
N MET A 122 2.39 -4.09 -12.53
CA MET A 122 2.19 -3.60 -11.17
C MET A 122 2.95 -4.46 -10.14
N TYR A 123 2.84 -5.78 -10.24
CA TYR A 123 3.57 -6.71 -9.36
C TYR A 123 5.09 -6.68 -9.59
N ASP A 124 5.53 -6.51 -10.84
CA ASP A 124 6.95 -6.29 -11.18
C ASP A 124 7.51 -5.07 -10.44
N ALA A 125 6.75 -3.97 -10.41
CA ALA A 125 7.16 -2.75 -9.72
C ALA A 125 7.08 -2.88 -8.18
N ALA A 126 6.06 -3.56 -7.66
CA ALA A 126 5.75 -3.57 -6.24
C ALA A 126 6.44 -4.67 -5.43
N ALA A 127 6.71 -5.83 -6.04
CA ALA A 127 7.04 -7.04 -5.30
C ALA A 127 8.24 -7.81 -5.85
N CYS A 128 8.54 -7.71 -7.15
CA CYS A 128 9.53 -8.59 -7.80
C CYS A 128 11.00 -8.29 -7.45
N PHE A 129 11.38 -7.01 -7.47
CA PHE A 129 12.78 -6.61 -7.33
C PHE A 129 13.09 -6.06 -5.94
N LYS A 130 14.27 -6.41 -5.44
CA LYS A 130 14.80 -5.89 -4.18
C LYS A 130 16.14 -5.25 -4.42
N LEU A 131 16.46 -4.24 -3.60
CA LEU A 131 17.78 -3.63 -3.59
C LEU A 131 18.81 -4.64 -3.07
N GLY A 132 19.80 -4.97 -3.90
CA GLY A 132 20.94 -5.79 -3.49
C GLY A 132 21.89 -5.04 -2.54
N ASN A 133 22.98 -5.69 -2.14
CA ASN A 133 24.09 -5.05 -1.41
C ASN A 133 23.66 -4.27 -0.15
N GLY A 134 22.85 -4.88 0.72
CA GLY A 134 22.43 -4.28 2.00
C GLY A 134 21.08 -3.57 1.99
N GLY A 135 20.31 -3.69 0.89
CA GLY A 135 18.89 -3.36 0.87
C GLY A 135 18.57 -1.87 1.06
N THR A 136 17.38 -1.59 1.56
CA THR A 136 16.88 -0.23 1.82
C THR A 136 17.71 0.51 2.87
N THR A 137 18.30 -0.21 3.84
CA THR A 137 19.23 0.39 4.81
C THR A 137 20.45 0.98 4.12
N ASN A 138 21.06 0.28 3.17
CA ASN A 138 22.24 0.80 2.49
C ASN A 138 21.90 1.97 1.56
N LEU A 139 20.75 1.91 0.86
CA LEU A 139 20.25 3.06 0.10
C LEU A 139 20.07 4.30 1.00
N ALA A 140 19.42 4.15 2.15
CA ALA A 140 19.21 5.25 3.09
C ALA A 140 20.54 5.81 3.63
N ARG A 141 21.53 4.94 3.87
CA ARG A 141 22.88 5.36 4.31
C ARG A 141 23.59 6.20 3.26
N HIS A 142 23.58 5.80 1.99
CA HIS A 142 24.20 6.61 0.93
C HIS A 142 23.55 7.99 0.79
N ILE A 143 22.22 8.07 0.87
CA ILE A 143 21.51 9.37 0.88
C ILE A 143 21.95 10.21 2.10
N LEU A 144 22.07 9.58 3.27
CA LEU A 144 22.47 10.26 4.50
C LEU A 144 23.95 10.69 4.51
N GLU A 145 24.83 9.98 3.80
CA GLU A 145 26.26 10.31 3.68
C GLU A 145 26.49 11.62 2.92
N GLU A 146 25.58 11.99 2.01
CA GLU A 146 25.62 13.28 1.31
C GLU A 146 25.11 14.46 2.16
N PHE A 147 24.47 14.18 3.29
CA PHE A 147 23.92 15.21 4.17
C PHE A 147 24.98 15.82 5.09
N ASN A 148 25.23 17.13 4.92
CA ASN A 148 26.26 17.87 5.67
C ASN A 148 25.72 18.64 6.89
N GLY A 149 24.47 18.42 7.30
CA GLY A 149 23.87 19.08 8.46
C GLY A 149 23.99 18.28 9.76
N ASP A 150 23.54 18.87 10.86
CA ASP A 150 23.47 18.19 12.15
C ASP A 150 22.48 17.03 12.13
N ARG A 151 22.88 15.91 12.74
CA ARG A 151 22.06 14.70 12.86
C ARG A 151 21.83 14.40 14.33
N VAL A 152 20.58 14.48 14.75
CA VAL A 152 20.21 14.17 16.14
C VAL A 152 19.19 13.04 16.14
N LEU A 153 19.60 11.89 16.68
CA LEU A 153 18.77 10.70 16.80
C LEU A 153 18.26 10.54 18.24
N ASN A 154 17.34 9.60 18.45
CA ASN A 154 16.72 9.32 19.76
C ASN A 154 16.01 10.54 20.37
N LYS A 155 15.38 11.36 19.51
CA LYS A 155 14.59 12.53 19.88
C LYS A 155 13.16 12.37 19.40
N VAL A 156 12.26 12.03 20.32
CA VAL A 156 10.83 11.98 20.04
C VAL A 156 10.28 13.40 20.11
N VAL A 157 9.83 13.94 18.98
CA VAL A 157 9.18 15.25 18.91
C VAL A 157 7.82 15.15 19.61
N SER A 158 7.45 16.14 20.40
CA SER A 158 6.16 16.24 21.10
C SER A 158 5.37 17.49 20.72
N SER A 159 6.04 18.56 20.26
CA SER A 159 5.35 19.75 19.78
C SER A 159 6.14 20.55 18.76
N MET A 160 5.42 21.32 17.94
CA MET A 160 5.95 22.31 17.01
C MET A 160 5.19 23.62 17.17
N LYS A 161 5.91 24.67 17.58
CA LYS A 161 5.37 26.01 17.77
C LYS A 161 5.97 26.99 16.78
N GLU A 162 5.15 27.64 15.96
CA GLU A 162 5.52 28.76 15.12
C GLU A 162 5.24 30.08 15.84
N ASP A 163 6.26 30.92 15.97
CA ASP A 163 6.16 32.26 16.54
C ASP A 163 7.25 33.16 15.95
N ASN A 164 6.92 34.42 15.67
CA ASN A 164 7.86 35.44 15.17
C ASN A 164 8.72 34.97 13.97
N GLY A 165 8.11 34.21 13.03
CA GLY A 165 8.77 33.72 11.82
C GLY A 165 9.79 32.58 12.05
N LYS A 166 9.77 31.96 13.23
CA LYS A 166 10.58 30.79 13.58
C LYS A 166 9.69 29.67 14.11
N VAL A 167 10.17 28.44 14.00
CA VAL A 167 9.53 27.26 14.58
C VAL A 167 10.43 26.72 15.69
N THR A 168 9.85 26.46 16.85
CA THR A 168 10.47 25.72 17.95
C THR A 168 9.89 24.31 17.96
N VAL A 169 10.77 23.32 17.76
CA VAL A 169 10.45 21.90 17.86
C VAL A 169 10.86 21.43 19.26
N SER A 170 9.91 20.93 20.04
CA SER A 170 10.18 20.41 21.38
C SER A 170 10.13 18.88 21.39
N CYS A 171 11.01 18.27 22.17
CA CYS A 171 11.10 16.83 22.31
C CYS A 171 10.62 16.38 23.70
N ALA A 172 10.24 15.10 23.81
CA ALA A 172 9.76 14.48 25.05
C ALA A 172 10.78 14.55 26.20
N ASP A 173 12.09 14.59 25.88
CA ASP A 173 13.17 14.72 26.85
C ASP A 173 13.45 16.18 27.30
N ARG A 174 12.57 17.11 26.93
CA ARG A 174 12.66 18.57 27.19
C ARG A 174 13.73 19.30 26.41
N SER A 175 14.45 18.64 25.49
CA SER A 175 15.28 19.36 24.52
C SER A 175 14.43 20.11 23.49
N SER A 176 14.98 21.17 22.91
CA SER A 176 14.30 21.95 21.88
C SER A 176 15.25 22.45 20.81
N TYR A 177 14.73 22.60 19.60
CA TYR A 177 15.46 23.03 18.42
C TYR A 177 14.70 24.16 17.74
N ARG A 178 15.41 25.16 17.23
CA ARG A 178 14.80 26.33 16.58
C ARG A 178 15.29 26.45 15.15
N ALA A 179 14.36 26.70 14.23
CA ALA A 179 14.66 26.90 12.82
C ALA A 179 13.74 27.97 12.21
N ARG A 180 14.07 28.48 11.02
CA ARG A 180 13.17 29.36 10.26
C ARG A 180 12.03 28.59 9.59
N ARG A 181 12.24 27.31 9.31
CA ARG A 181 11.32 26.40 8.62
C ARG A 181 11.53 24.99 9.16
N VAL A 182 10.49 24.18 9.14
CA VAL A 182 10.51 22.76 9.48
C VAL A 182 9.89 21.98 8.34
N VAL A 183 10.53 20.88 7.95
CA VAL A 183 9.95 19.86 7.08
C VAL A 183 9.52 18.71 7.97
N CYS A 184 8.22 18.45 8.04
CA CYS A 184 7.66 17.38 8.85
C CYS A 184 7.38 16.16 7.96
N THR A 185 8.06 15.05 8.24
CA THR A 185 7.87 13.76 7.57
C THR A 185 7.33 12.69 8.53
N ILE A 186 6.69 13.11 9.63
CA ILE A 186 6.07 12.21 10.61
C ILE A 186 4.88 11.51 9.92
N PRO A 187 4.74 10.17 10.04
CA PRO A 187 3.63 9.44 9.44
C PRO A 187 2.26 9.96 9.89
N LEU A 188 1.26 9.91 9.00
CA LEU A 188 -0.10 10.42 9.26
C LEU A 188 -0.66 9.91 10.59
N ASN A 189 -0.60 8.59 10.82
CA ASN A 189 -1.13 7.93 12.01
C ASN A 189 -0.33 8.23 13.30
N CYS A 190 0.77 8.99 13.22
CA CYS A 190 1.55 9.44 14.38
C CYS A 190 1.40 10.95 14.63
N LEU A 191 0.71 11.69 13.75
CA LEU A 191 0.59 13.14 13.89
C LEU A 191 -0.32 13.56 15.05
N SER A 192 -1.21 12.68 15.53
CA SER A 192 -2.03 12.90 16.72
C SER A 192 -1.22 13.05 18.00
N ASP A 193 0.01 12.52 18.03
CA ASP A 193 0.90 12.57 19.19
C ASP A 193 1.65 13.91 19.29
N ILE A 194 1.51 14.79 18.29
CA ILE A 194 2.25 16.04 18.16
C ILE A 194 1.32 17.23 18.37
N HIS A 195 1.68 18.13 19.29
CA HIS A 195 0.98 19.40 19.46
C HIS A 195 1.49 20.45 18.46
N PHE A 196 0.60 20.99 17.63
CA PHE A 196 0.89 22.08 16.69
C PHE A 196 0.31 23.42 17.19
N ASP A 197 1.14 24.46 17.25
CA ASP A 197 0.76 25.84 17.60
C ASP A 197 1.32 26.80 16.52
N PRO A 198 0.51 27.41 15.65
CA PRO A 198 -0.95 27.30 15.56
C PRO A 198 -1.39 25.89 15.14
N PRO A 199 -2.66 25.51 15.41
CA PRO A 199 -3.19 24.22 15.02
C PRO A 199 -3.17 24.03 13.50
N LEU A 200 -3.05 22.78 13.05
CA LEU A 200 -3.18 22.44 11.63
C LEU A 200 -4.56 22.87 11.09
N SER A 201 -4.70 23.07 9.78
CA SER A 201 -6.00 23.33 9.15
C SER A 201 -7.01 22.22 9.48
N THR A 202 -8.31 22.54 9.55
CA THR A 202 -9.38 21.58 9.86
C THR A 202 -9.31 20.31 9.03
N ALA A 203 -9.09 20.40 7.72
CA ALA A 203 -8.98 19.23 6.84
C ALA A 203 -7.82 18.29 7.23
N LYS A 204 -6.68 18.84 7.65
CA LYS A 204 -5.54 18.05 8.16
C LYS A 204 -5.87 17.42 9.51
N GLN A 205 -6.55 18.15 10.41
CA GLN A 205 -6.98 17.58 11.68
C GLN A 205 -7.93 16.39 11.47
N SER A 206 -8.90 16.53 10.56
CA SER A 206 -9.81 15.42 10.20
C SER A 206 -9.06 14.21 9.64
N ALA A 207 -8.08 14.42 8.76
CA ALA A 207 -7.25 13.32 8.24
C ALA A 207 -6.39 12.65 9.32
N VAL A 208 -5.80 13.45 10.23
CA VAL A 208 -5.03 12.92 11.37
C VAL A 208 -5.91 12.10 12.31
N GLN A 209 -7.14 12.57 12.57
CA GLN A 209 -8.09 11.86 13.42
C GLN A 209 -8.58 10.55 12.78
N ALA A 210 -8.80 10.54 11.47
CA ALA A 210 -9.23 9.36 10.75
C ALA A 210 -8.11 8.31 10.59
N GLY A 211 -6.88 8.77 10.29
CA GLY A 211 -5.77 7.90 9.94
C GLY A 211 -5.95 7.21 8.59
N HIS A 212 -4.95 6.40 8.20
CA HIS A 212 -5.05 5.45 7.09
C HIS A 212 -5.33 4.03 7.61
N THR A 213 -5.96 3.21 6.77
CA THR A 213 -6.51 1.88 7.13
C THR A 213 -5.49 0.74 7.12
N ASN A 214 -4.27 0.96 6.61
CA ASN A 214 -3.22 -0.06 6.61
C ASN A 214 -2.71 -0.33 8.04
N LEU A 215 -3.06 -1.51 8.57
CA LEU A 215 -2.64 -2.03 9.88
C LEU A 215 -1.90 -3.37 9.73
N GLY A 216 -1.33 -3.63 8.55
CA GLY A 216 -0.74 -4.91 8.22
C GLY A 216 0.52 -5.24 9.04
N GLU A 217 0.65 -6.51 9.39
CA GLU A 217 1.86 -7.06 10.00
C GLU A 217 2.62 -7.89 8.97
N LYS A 218 3.95 -7.83 9.03
CA LYS A 218 4.82 -8.57 8.11
C LYS A 218 5.64 -9.60 8.87
N TYR A 219 5.51 -10.86 8.44
CA TYR A 219 6.23 -11.99 9.01
C TYR A 219 7.19 -12.58 7.98
N HIS A 220 8.42 -12.86 8.41
CA HIS A 220 9.42 -13.57 7.62
C HIS A 220 9.72 -14.91 8.30
N PHE A 221 9.59 -16.00 7.54
CA PHE A 221 9.91 -17.35 7.99
C PHE A 221 11.13 -17.86 7.22
N ALA A 222 12.13 -18.34 7.94
CA ALA A 222 13.24 -19.09 7.36
C ALA A 222 12.92 -20.58 7.48
N LEU A 223 12.94 -21.29 6.35
CA LEU A 223 12.68 -22.72 6.29
C LEU A 223 14.01 -23.46 6.05
N ASN A 224 14.08 -24.72 6.51
CA ASN A 224 15.27 -25.55 6.33
C ASN A 224 15.38 -26.17 4.93
N GLU A 225 14.33 -26.03 4.12
CA GLU A 225 14.25 -26.59 2.77
C GLU A 225 13.92 -25.49 1.76
N THR A 226 14.54 -25.59 0.59
CA THR A 226 14.19 -24.77 -0.57
C THR A 226 12.87 -25.29 -1.15
N GLN A 227 11.92 -24.38 -1.35
CA GLN A 227 10.62 -24.67 -1.96
C GLN A 227 10.53 -24.08 -3.37
N GLY A 228 9.58 -24.58 -4.17
CA GLY A 228 9.22 -23.96 -5.46
C GLY A 228 8.64 -22.56 -5.26
N ASN A 229 8.54 -21.76 -6.33
CA ASN A 229 8.03 -20.40 -6.25
C ASN A 229 6.52 -20.41 -6.08
N TRP A 230 6.04 -20.05 -4.89
CA TRP A 230 4.62 -20.00 -4.59
C TRP A 230 4.17 -18.60 -4.19
N PHE A 231 2.91 -18.32 -4.51
CA PHE A 231 2.14 -17.19 -4.01
C PHE A 231 0.87 -17.74 -3.37
N VAL A 232 0.53 -17.26 -2.18
CA VAL A 232 -0.69 -17.67 -1.47
C VAL A 232 -1.58 -16.46 -1.22
N ASN A 233 -2.86 -16.64 -1.50
CA ASN A 233 -3.90 -15.66 -1.29
C ASN A 233 -5.08 -16.28 -0.56
N THR A 234 -5.83 -15.45 0.14
CA THR A 234 -7.14 -15.82 0.68
C THR A 234 -8.16 -14.76 0.29
N SER A 235 -9.43 -15.15 0.12
CA SER A 235 -10.52 -14.18 0.04
C SER A 235 -10.61 -13.40 1.36
N ASP A 236 -11.48 -12.38 1.42
CA ASP A 236 -11.91 -11.81 2.70
C ASP A 236 -12.50 -12.96 3.55
N THR A 237 -11.75 -13.39 4.56
CA THR A 237 -12.04 -14.54 5.43
C THR A 237 -11.76 -14.17 6.88
N ASP A 238 -12.04 -15.10 7.80
CA ASP A 238 -11.69 -14.97 9.22
C ASP A 238 -10.17 -15.19 9.49
N SER A 239 -9.34 -15.33 8.44
CA SER A 239 -7.89 -15.49 8.57
C SER A 239 -7.20 -14.15 8.86
N GLY A 240 -6.31 -14.12 9.85
CA GLY A 240 -5.43 -12.97 10.09
C GLY A 240 -4.31 -12.81 9.05
N PHE A 241 -4.10 -13.79 8.17
CA PHE A 241 -3.15 -13.71 7.07
C PHE A 241 -3.88 -13.44 5.75
N LEU A 242 -3.55 -12.33 5.09
CA LEU A 242 -4.17 -11.89 3.83
C LEU A 242 -3.51 -12.50 2.59
N PHE A 243 -2.18 -12.58 2.60
CA PHE A 243 -1.38 -13.16 1.52
C PHE A 243 0.00 -13.57 2.03
N GLY A 244 0.72 -14.34 1.21
CA GLY A 244 2.09 -14.73 1.46
C GLY A 244 2.77 -15.13 0.16
N LEU A 245 4.10 -15.17 0.17
CA LEU A 245 4.87 -15.53 -1.01
C LEU A 245 6.22 -16.11 -0.62
N LYS A 246 6.77 -16.97 -1.48
CA LYS A 246 8.18 -17.36 -1.37
C LYS A 246 9.05 -16.14 -1.67
N ASP A 247 9.81 -15.71 -0.69
CA ASP A 247 10.62 -14.50 -0.80
C ASP A 247 11.93 -14.76 -1.57
N HIS A 248 12.87 -15.51 -1.00
CA HIS A 248 14.12 -15.91 -1.66
C HIS A 248 14.68 -17.19 -1.01
N ASP A 249 15.67 -17.81 -1.66
CA ASP A 249 16.30 -19.06 -1.19
C ASP A 249 17.50 -18.85 -0.24
N GLY A 250 17.60 -17.67 0.37
CA GLY A 250 18.81 -17.20 1.06
C GLY A 250 19.64 -16.28 0.18
#